data_AF-A0AAT9QFK1-F1
#
_entry.id   AF-A0AAT9QFK1-F1
#
_cell.length_a   1.000
_cell.length_b   1.000
_cell.length_c   1.000
_cell.angle_alpha   90.00
_cell.angle_beta   90.00
_cell.angle_gamma   90.00
#
_symmetry.space_group_name_H-M   'P 1'
#
loop_
_entity.id
_entity.type
_entity.pdbx_description
1 polymer ?
#
loop_
_entity_poly.entity_id
_entity_poly.type
_entity_poly.pdbx_seq_one_letter_code
_entity_poly.pdbx_strand_id
1 'polypeptide(L)' 'MAPKTLRNWRSAGIGPTALKLHSVVRYDPAAVEAWIGNTSKAAA' A
#
# COMPACT_ATOMS: atom_id res chain seq x y z
N MET A 1 16.55 2.48 -13.17
CA MET A 1 15.18 2.09 -12.78
C MET A 1 14.74 3.01 -11.64
N ALA A 2 13.80 3.93 -11.88
CA ALA A 2 13.24 4.70 -10.76
C ALA A 2 12.63 3.71 -9.74
N PRO A 3 12.71 3.93 -8.41
CA PRO A 3 12.19 2.96 -7.44
C PRO A 3 10.69 2.79 -7.67
N LYS A 4 10.28 1.68 -8.28
CA LYS A 4 8.88 1.39 -8.59
C LYS A 4 8.18 0.84 -7.35
N THR A 5 8.26 1.51 -6.22
CA THR A 5 7.93 0.96 -4.91
C THR A 5 6.43 0.71 -4.73
N LEU A 6 5.60 1.76 -4.68
CA LEU A 6 4.17 1.58 -4.41
C LEU A 6 3.40 0.89 -5.54
N ARG A 7 3.70 1.21 -6.80
CA ARG A 7 3.00 0.60 -7.95
C ARG A 7 3.29 -0.89 -8.06
N ASN A 8 4.53 -1.32 -7.82
CA ASN A 8 4.86 -2.75 -7.87
C ASN A 8 4.27 -3.48 -6.67
N TRP A 9 4.35 -2.93 -5.46
CA TRP A 9 3.75 -3.52 -4.28
C TRP A 9 2.26 -3.79 -4.47
N ARG A 10 1.50 -2.78 -4.92
CA ARG A 10 0.09 -2.95 -5.28
C ARG A 10 -0.11 -4.06 -6.32
N SER A 11 0.73 -4.12 -7.36
CA SER A 11 0.59 -5.14 -8.41
C SER A 11 0.95 -6.55 -7.92
N ALA A 12 1.77 -6.65 -6.87
CA ALA A 12 2.12 -7.88 -6.17
C ALA A 12 1.14 -8.23 -5.03
N GLY A 13 0.07 -7.44 -4.83
CA GLY A 13 -0.88 -7.62 -3.73
C GLY A 13 -0.32 -7.26 -2.35
N ILE A 14 0.80 -6.53 -2.30
CA ILE A 14 1.45 -6.08 -1.08
C ILE A 14 0.97 -4.67 -0.76
N GLY A 15 0.49 -4.45 0.46
CA GLY A 15 0.08 -3.13 0.93
C GLY A 15 -1.39 -3.03 1.33
N PRO A 16 -1.85 -1.81 1.66
CA PRO A 16 -3.24 -1.54 1.96
C PRO A 16 -4.07 -1.58 0.68
N THR A 17 -5.38 -1.79 0.84
CA THR A 17 -6.31 -1.86 -0.29
C THR A 17 -6.27 -0.58 -1.13
N ALA A 18 -5.94 -0.74 -2.40
CA ALA A 18 -5.87 0.37 -3.35
C ALA A 18 -7.26 0.70 -3.92
N LEU A 19 -7.63 1.99 -3.89
CA LEU A 19 -8.82 2.52 -4.52
C LEU A 19 -8.46 3.05 -5.91
N LYS A 20 -9.02 2.44 -6.96
CA LYS A 20 -8.82 2.89 -8.34
C LYS A 20 -9.92 3.86 -8.73
N LEU A 21 -9.56 5.14 -8.88
CA LEU A 21 -10.43 6.22 -9.33
C LEU A 21 -10.02 6.63 -10.74
N HIS A 22 -10.67 6.03 -11.74
CA HIS A 22 -10.30 6.16 -13.16
C HIS A 22 -8.82 5.81 -13.40
N SER A 23 -8.00 6.80 -13.77
CA SER A 23 -6.57 6.68 -14.05
C SER A 23 -5.69 6.79 -12.80
N VAL A 24 -6.25 7.19 -11.65
CA VAL A 24 -5.50 7.48 -10.43
C VAL A 24 -5.72 6.38 -9.39
N VAL A 25 -4.65 6.03 -8.70
CA VAL A 25 -4.69 5.12 -7.54
C VAL A 25 -4.59 5.95 -6.27
N ARG A 26 -5.51 5.75 -5.34
CA ARG A 26 -5.52 6.36 -4.01
C ARG A 26 -5.57 5.26 -2.94
N TYR A 27 -5.30 5.65 -1.71
CA TYR A 27 -5.43 4.80 -0.55
C TYR A 27 -6.24 5.54 0.49
N ASP A 28 -7.13 4.82 1.17
CA ASP A 28 -7.79 5.34 2.37
C ASP A 28 -6.74 5.49 3.48
N PRO A 29 -6.56 6.69 4.07
CA PRO A 29 -5.59 6.90 5.13
C PRO A 29 -5.73 5.91 6.29
N ALA A 30 -6.95 5.57 6.71
CA ALA A 30 -7.17 4.64 7.83
C ALA A 30 -6.64 3.23 7.52
N ALA A 31 -6.84 2.75 6.29
CA ALA A 31 -6.33 1.46 5.84
C ALA A 31 -4.79 1.44 5.76
N VAL A 32 -4.16 2.56 5.38
CA VAL A 32 -2.70 2.70 5.35
C VAL A 32 -2.13 2.63 6.76
N GLU A 33 -2.68 3.41 7.69
CA GLU A 33 -2.24 3.42 9.09
C GLU A 33 -2.38 2.04 9.75
N ALA A 34 -3.51 1.36 9.53
CA ALA A 34 -3.73 0.01 10.03
C ALA A 34 -2.70 -0.99 9.46
N TRP A 35 -2.38 -0.89 8.17
CA TRP A 35 -1.38 -1.75 7.54
C TRP A 35 0.04 -1.50 8.09
N ILE A 36 0.41 -0.24 8.30
CA ILE A 36 1.69 0.14 8.91
C ILE A 36 1.78 -0.40 10.34
N GLY A 37 0.74 -0.17 11.16
CA GLY A 37 0.67 -0.61 12.55
C GLY A 37 0.69 -2.14 12.71
N ASN A 38 0.15 -2.88 11.74
CA ASN A 38 0.21 -4.35 11.73
C ASN A 38 1.58 -4.87 11.26
N THR A 39 2.21 -4.18 10.32
CA THR A 39 3.52 -4.57 9.75
C THR A 39 4.66 -4.35 10.75
N SER A 40 4.60 -3.29 11.57
CA SER A 40 5.62 -3.01 12.60
C SER A 40 5.60 -3.97 13.79
N LYS A 41 4.60 -4.86 13.89
CA LYS A 41 4.51 -5.92 14.92
C LYS A 41 5.02 -7.29 14.47
N ALA A 42 5.35 -7.48 13.20
CA ALA A 42 5.89 -8.73 12.66
C ALA A 42 7.44 -8.76 12.57
N ALA A 43 8.12 -7.75 13.12
CA ALA A 43 9.58 -7.63 13.14
C ALA A 43 10.16 -7.54 14.56
N ALA A 44 9.56 -8.28 15.52
CA ALA A 44 10.06 -8.45 16.88
C ALA A 44 10.33 -9.92 17.18
#